data_AF-A0A661ERA3-F1
#
_entry.id   AF-A0A661ERA3-F1
#
_cell.length_a   1.000
_cell.length_b   1.000
_cell.length_c   1.000
_cell.angle_alpha   90.00
_cell.angle_beta   90.00
_cell.angle_gamma   90.00
#
_symmetry.space_group_name_H-M   'P 1'
#
loop_
_entity.id
_entity.type
_entity.pdbx_description
1 polymer ?
#
loop_
_entity_poly.entity_id
_entity_poly.type
_entity_poly.pdbx_seq_one_letter_code
_entity_poly.pdbx_strand_id
1 'polypeptide(L)'
;MKSCVLALLWLLSAMPVMAAAGTSPIGPSGGLLSSAPLGADDFMSGVAPPPGVYWLNYSFHYRADKFTGGDGNEIQVGPLDDFKARITGNVFRYFWMPERDIRILGGRWAPDFGFALLDKRLKV
;
A
#
# COMPACT_ATOMS: atom_id res chain seq x y z
N MET A 1 -14.78 29.57 -27.38
CA MET A 1 -14.75 29.59 -25.90
C MET A 1 -15.73 28.60 -25.24
N LYS A 2 -16.96 28.41 -25.74
CA LYS A 2 -17.94 27.48 -25.13
C LYS A 2 -17.57 25.99 -25.24
N SER A 3 -16.93 25.57 -26.34
CA SER A 3 -16.50 24.17 -26.54
C SER A 3 -15.32 23.75 -25.66
N CYS A 4 -14.43 24.67 -25.28
CA CYS A 4 -13.31 24.38 -24.38
C CYS A 4 -13.79 24.14 -22.94
N VAL A 5 -14.82 24.88 -22.50
CA VAL A 5 -15.41 24.71 -21.16
C VAL A 5 -16.17 23.38 -21.06
N LEU A 6 -16.88 22.98 -22.12
CA LEU A 6 -17.56 21.68 -22.18
C LEU A 6 -16.56 20.51 -22.18
N ALA A 7 -15.44 20.62 -22.92
CA ALA A 7 -14.40 19.60 -22.94
C ALA A 7 -13.68 19.47 -21.57
N LEU A 8 -13.47 20.60 -20.88
CA LEU A 8 -12.87 20.62 -19.54
C LEU A 8 -13.80 20.01 -18.48
N LEU A 9 -15.11 20.21 -18.61
CA LEU A 9 -16.13 19.58 -17.75
C LEU A 9 -16.26 18.07 -18.00
N TRP A 10 -16.13 17.61 -19.25
CA TRP A 10 -16.09 16.18 -19.60
C TRP A 10 -14.81 15.50 -19.07
N LEU A 11 -13.65 16.17 -19.17
CA LEU A 11 -12.38 15.67 -18.61
C LEU A 11 -12.42 15.58 -17.07
N LEU A 12 -13.07 16.52 -16.38
CA LEU A 12 -13.27 16.45 -14.93
C LEU A 12 -14.25 15.33 -14.52
N SER A 13 -15.23 15.01 -15.36
CA SER A 13 -16.22 13.95 -15.08
C SER A 13 -15.69 12.52 -15.29
N ALA A 14 -14.59 12.36 -16.02
CA ALA A 14 -13.94 11.07 -16.30
C ALA A 14 -12.90 10.65 -15.24
N MET A 15 -12.71 11.45 -14.19
CA MET A 15 -11.93 11.05 -13.00
C MET A 15 -12.82 10.97 -11.76
N PRO A 16 -13.57 9.88 -11.62
CA PRO A 16 -13.54 9.16 -10.38
C PRO A 16 -13.11 7.71 -10.66
N VAL A 17 -12.74 6.95 -9.63
CA VAL A 17 -12.40 5.52 -9.72
C VAL A 17 -10.92 5.20 -10.08
N MET A 18 -9.97 6.01 -9.60
CA MET A 18 -8.63 5.48 -9.27
C MET A 18 -8.21 5.77 -7.82
N ALA A 19 -9.10 6.38 -7.02
CA ALA A 19 -8.92 6.52 -5.58
C ALA A 19 -9.53 5.36 -4.78
N ALA A 20 -10.26 4.44 -5.44
CA ALA A 20 -10.91 3.30 -4.80
C ALA A 20 -10.10 1.98 -4.88
N ALA A 21 -8.98 1.96 -5.61
CA ALA A 21 -8.18 0.73 -5.80
C ALA A 21 -7.34 0.34 -4.56
N GLY A 22 -7.47 1.05 -3.44
CA GLY A 22 -6.72 0.81 -2.22
C GLY A 22 -7.60 0.61 -0.98
N THR A 23 -8.90 0.31 -1.11
CA THR A 23 -9.72 -0.11 0.03
C THR A 23 -9.84 -1.63 0.02
N SER A 24 -8.82 -2.32 0.53
CA SER A 24 -8.97 -3.76 0.79
C SER A 24 -10.11 -3.94 1.81
N PRO A 25 -11.09 -4.84 1.59
CA PRO A 25 -12.24 -5.03 2.47
C PRO A 25 -11.88 -5.64 3.84
N ILE A 26 -10.60 -5.85 4.11
CA ILE A 26 -10.06 -6.41 5.35
C ILE A 26 -9.52 -5.28 6.23
N GLY A 27 -10.43 -4.53 6.86
CA GLY A 27 -10.14 -3.66 8.01
C GLY A 27 -9.08 -2.55 7.82
N PRO A 28 -8.71 -1.84 8.91
CA PRO A 28 -7.77 -0.69 8.87
C PRO A 28 -6.34 -1.04 8.41
N SER A 29 -6.02 -2.32 8.20
CA SER A 29 -4.78 -2.77 7.57
C SER A 29 -4.69 -2.48 6.07
N GLY A 30 -5.83 -2.27 5.40
CA GLY A 30 -5.95 -2.27 3.95
C GLY A 30 -5.67 -0.96 3.22
N GLY A 31 -5.08 0.05 3.88
CA GLY A 31 -4.84 1.38 3.28
C GLY A 31 -3.94 1.37 2.04
N LEU A 32 -3.73 2.54 1.43
CA LEU A 32 -2.93 2.74 0.20
C LEU A 32 -1.50 2.17 0.25
N LEU A 33 -0.97 1.94 1.45
CA LEU A 33 0.36 1.38 1.71
C LEU A 33 0.31 0.01 2.40
N SER A 34 -0.82 -0.69 2.33
CA SER A 34 -0.97 -2.03 2.88
C SER A 34 -0.10 -3.02 2.11
N SER A 35 0.73 -3.76 2.84
CA SER A 35 1.45 -4.90 2.30
C SER A 35 0.72 -6.23 2.56
N ALA A 36 -0.50 -6.19 3.10
CA ALA A 36 -1.33 -7.38 3.31
C ALA A 36 -1.56 -8.20 2.03
N PRO A 37 -1.85 -7.61 0.85
CA PRO A 37 -1.98 -8.40 -0.38
C PRO A 37 -0.67 -9.09 -0.80
N LEU A 38 0.47 -8.55 -0.35
CA LEU A 38 1.81 -9.08 -0.61
C LEU A 38 2.26 -10.06 0.50
N GLY A 39 1.39 -10.36 1.47
CA GLY A 39 1.70 -11.22 2.61
C GLY A 39 2.75 -10.67 3.57
N ALA A 40 3.04 -9.36 3.48
CA ALA A 40 4.06 -8.70 4.30
C ALA A 40 3.48 -8.03 5.55
N ASP A 41 2.15 -7.99 5.71
CA ASP A 41 1.52 -7.55 6.94
C ASP A 41 1.55 -8.68 7.98
N ASP A 42 2.02 -8.35 9.18
CA ASP A 42 2.26 -9.29 10.28
C ASP A 42 0.96 -9.67 11.03
N PHE A 43 1.07 -10.63 11.95
CA PHE A 43 0.00 -11.10 12.83
C PHE A 43 -0.72 -9.93 13.51
N MET A 44 -2.07 -9.95 13.51
CA MET A 44 -2.98 -8.91 14.03
C MET A 44 -3.18 -7.64 13.18
N SER A 45 -2.72 -7.59 11.92
CA SER A 45 -3.00 -6.46 11.02
C SER A 45 -4.50 -6.09 10.92
N GLY A 46 -5.41 -7.06 11.06
CA GLY A 46 -6.87 -6.84 11.05
C GLY A 46 -7.50 -6.43 12.40
N VAL A 47 -6.74 -6.35 13.50
CA VAL A 47 -7.29 -5.99 14.82
C VAL A 47 -7.28 -4.47 14.97
N ALA A 48 -8.47 -3.87 14.98
CA ALA A 48 -8.60 -2.44 15.26
C ALA A 48 -8.18 -2.15 16.72
N PRO A 49 -7.22 -1.24 16.96
CA PRO A 49 -6.85 -0.88 18.32
C PRO A 49 -7.98 -0.07 18.99
N PRO A 50 -7.92 0.14 20.32
CA PRO A 50 -8.82 1.06 21.02
C PRO A 50 -8.83 2.48 20.41
N PRO A 51 -9.82 3.32 20.75
CA PRO A 51 -9.79 4.72 20.34
C PRO A 51 -8.52 5.47 20.74
N GLY A 52 -8.00 6.29 19.82
CA GLY A 52 -6.79 7.06 20.06
C GLY A 52 -6.01 7.41 18.79
N VAL A 53 -4.90 8.12 18.98
CA VAL A 53 -3.93 8.42 17.91
C VAL A 53 -2.71 7.53 18.12
N TYR A 54 -2.32 6.83 17.07
CA TYR A 54 -1.23 5.87 17.06
C TYR A 54 -0.17 6.31 16.06
N TRP A 55 1.08 6.19 16.48
CA TRP A 55 2.23 6.25 15.61
C TRP A 55 2.78 4.84 15.45
N LEU A 56 2.82 4.36 14.21
CA LEU A 56 3.37 3.07 13.86
C LEU A 56 4.61 3.27 13.02
N ASN A 57 5.66 2.52 13.36
CA ASN A 57 6.93 2.53 12.66
C ASN A 57 7.30 1.09 12.30
N TYR A 58 7.28 0.79 11.01
CA TYR A 58 7.65 -0.52 10.48
C TYR A 58 9.04 -0.44 9.86
N SER A 59 10.03 -1.03 10.53
CA SER A 59 11.36 -1.22 9.96
C SER A 59 11.44 -2.60 9.34
N PHE A 60 11.93 -2.68 8.12
CA PHE A 60 12.10 -3.97 7.46
C PHE A 60 13.43 -4.05 6.70
N HIS A 61 13.93 -5.26 6.60
CA HIS A 61 15.07 -5.60 5.76
C HIS A 61 14.70 -6.81 4.91
N TYR A 62 14.67 -6.61 3.60
CA TYR A 62 14.35 -7.64 2.62
C TYR A 62 15.59 -7.99 1.81
N ARG A 63 15.83 -9.29 1.63
CA ARG A 63 16.89 -9.82 0.78
C ARG A 63 16.34 -10.91 -0.13
N ALA A 64 16.64 -10.80 -1.41
CA ALA A 64 16.44 -11.87 -2.39
C ALA A 64 17.69 -12.02 -3.24
N ASP A 65 18.13 -13.25 -3.43
CA ASP A 65 19.29 -13.61 -4.26
C ASP A 65 18.86 -14.36 -5.54
N LYS A 66 17.54 -14.46 -5.80
CA LYS A 66 16.94 -15.17 -6.93
C LYS A 66 15.68 -14.46 -7.39
N PHE A 67 15.40 -14.51 -8.69
CA PHE A 67 14.15 -14.02 -9.26
C PHE A 67 13.32 -15.21 -9.78
N THR A 68 12.15 -15.46 -9.20
CA THR A 68 11.29 -16.61 -9.57
C THR A 68 10.15 -16.14 -10.48
N GLY A 69 10.02 -16.80 -11.63
CA GLY A 69 8.95 -16.55 -12.60
C GLY A 69 7.60 -17.11 -12.15
N GLY A 70 6.56 -16.82 -12.92
CA GLY A 70 5.19 -17.28 -12.62
C GLY A 70 4.99 -18.80 -12.73
N ASP A 71 5.92 -19.51 -13.37
CA ASP A 71 5.97 -20.97 -13.46
C ASP A 71 6.66 -21.62 -12.25
N GLY A 72 7.14 -20.82 -11.29
CA GLY A 72 7.87 -21.26 -10.12
C GLY A 72 9.35 -21.56 -10.37
N ASN A 73 9.84 -21.40 -11.60
CA ASN A 73 11.24 -21.60 -11.93
C ASN A 73 12.03 -20.29 -11.75
N GLU A 74 13.32 -20.42 -11.45
CA GLU A 74 14.23 -19.28 -11.37
C GLU A 74 14.56 -18.76 -12.77
N ILE A 75 14.50 -17.45 -12.95
CA ILE A 75 14.93 -16.77 -14.17
C ILE A 75 16.44 -16.52 -14.06
N GLN A 76 17.22 -17.18 -14.92
CA GLN A 76 18.69 -17.08 -14.99
C GLN A 76 19.16 -16.59 -16.37
N VAL A 77 18.38 -15.72 -17.01
CA VAL A 77 18.66 -15.22 -18.36
C VAL A 77 18.47 -13.71 -18.43
N GLY A 78 19.34 -13.04 -19.20
CA GLY A 78 19.24 -11.61 -19.48
C GLY A 78 19.70 -10.73 -18.30
N PRO A 79 19.24 -9.46 -18.21
CA PRO A 79 19.27 -8.77 -16.92
C PRO A 79 18.42 -9.62 -15.97
N LEU A 80 18.59 -9.70 -14.67
CA LEU A 80 18.01 -10.77 -13.81
C LEU A 80 18.89 -12.03 -13.72
N ASP A 81 19.81 -12.31 -14.65
CA ASP A 81 20.88 -13.29 -14.38
C ASP A 81 21.77 -12.74 -13.25
N ASP A 82 22.04 -13.56 -12.22
CA ASP A 82 22.62 -13.14 -10.93
C ASP A 82 21.84 -12.01 -10.20
N PHE A 83 20.50 -12.05 -10.24
CA PHE A 83 19.64 -11.10 -9.53
C PHE A 83 19.95 -11.00 -8.04
N LYS A 84 20.14 -9.77 -7.55
CA LYS A 84 20.25 -9.51 -6.10
C LYS A 84 19.43 -8.29 -5.72
N ALA A 85 18.54 -8.44 -4.75
CA ALA A 85 17.83 -7.33 -4.12
C ALA A 85 18.15 -7.27 -2.64
N ARG A 86 18.55 -6.08 -2.18
CA ARG A 86 18.59 -5.73 -0.77
C ARG A 86 17.82 -4.43 -0.59
N ILE A 87 16.77 -4.48 0.20
CA ILE A 87 15.91 -3.33 0.46
C ILE A 87 15.82 -3.17 1.97
N THR A 88 16.29 -2.03 2.45
CA THR A 88 16.04 -1.63 3.85
C THR A 88 15.03 -0.51 3.81
N GLY A 89 13.98 -0.64 4.60
CA GLY A 89 12.89 0.30 4.58
C GLY A 89 12.41 0.65 5.95
N ASN A 90 11.86 1.85 6.04
CA ASN A 90 11.15 2.32 7.19
C ASN A 90 9.83 2.93 6.74
N VAL A 91 8.71 2.42 7.27
CA VAL A 91 7.37 2.91 6.97
C VAL A 91 6.83 3.58 8.22
N PHE A 92 6.67 4.88 8.07
CA PHE A 92 6.08 5.74 9.07
C PHE A 92 4.58 5.83 8.81
N ARG A 93 3.76 5.51 9.80
CA ARG A 93 2.30 5.54 9.66
C ARG A 93 1.67 6.22 10.88
N TYR A 94 0.95 7.30 10.62
CA TYR A 94 0.00 7.89 11.55
C TYR A 94 -1.36 7.25 11.34
N PHE A 95 -2.00 6.90 12.44
CA PHE A 95 -3.28 6.24 12.44
C PHE A 95 -4.17 6.85 13.53
N TRP A 96 -5.43 7.13 13.18
CA TRP A 96 -6.40 7.63 14.15
C TRP A 96 -7.61 6.72 14.21
N MET A 97 -7.90 6.21 15.40
CA MET A 97 -9.14 5.49 15.70
C MET A 97 -10.11 6.45 16.40
N PRO A 98 -11.23 6.80 15.75
CA PRO A 98 -12.25 7.63 16.37
C PRO A 98 -12.84 6.98 17.62
N GLU A 99 -13.14 7.78 18.64
CA GLU A 99 -13.87 7.35 19.84
C GLU A 99 -15.31 6.95 19.52
N ARG A 100 -15.93 7.67 18.59
CA ARG A 100 -17.27 7.34 18.09
C ARG A 100 -17.17 6.27 17.02
N ASP A 101 -18.10 5.31 17.05
CA ASP A 101 -18.20 4.28 16.02
C ASP A 101 -18.73 4.89 14.71
N ILE A 102 -17.82 5.38 13.86
CA ILE A 102 -18.14 5.91 12.54
C ILE A 102 -18.13 4.74 11.56
N ARG A 103 -19.27 4.48 10.91
CA ARG A 103 -19.40 3.40 9.92
C ARG A 103 -19.73 3.92 8.53
N ILE A 104 -19.03 3.37 7.54
CA ILE A 104 -19.30 3.61 6.11
C ILE A 104 -19.58 2.24 5.50
N LEU A 105 -20.77 2.07 4.92
CA LEU A 105 -21.22 0.79 4.33
C LEU A 105 -21.08 -0.42 5.27
N GLY A 106 -21.22 -0.19 6.59
CA GLY A 106 -21.10 -1.23 7.62
C GLY A 106 -19.68 -1.47 8.16
N GLY A 107 -18.64 -0.96 7.49
CA GLY A 107 -17.26 -1.01 7.97
C GLY A 107 -16.92 0.16 8.88
N ARG A 108 -16.12 -0.08 9.94
CA ARG A 108 -15.59 1.00 10.81
C ARG A 108 -14.59 1.84 10.03
N TRP A 109 -14.78 3.15 10.06
CA TRP A 109 -13.88 4.10 9.41
C TRP A 109 -12.76 4.53 10.38
N ALA A 110 -11.53 4.36 9.93
CA ALA A 110 -10.34 4.84 10.63
C ALA A 110 -9.32 5.29 9.57
N PRO A 111 -9.02 6.59 9.48
CA PRO A 111 -8.05 7.07 8.51
C PRO A 111 -6.63 6.76 8.98
N ASP A 112 -5.79 6.36 8.03
CA ASP A 112 -4.35 6.27 8.19
C ASP A 112 -3.64 7.12 7.15
N PHE A 113 -2.44 7.56 7.50
CA PHE A 113 -1.53 8.25 6.59
C PHE A 113 -0.13 7.73 6.84
N GLY A 114 0.59 7.37 5.79
CA GLY A 114 1.97 6.96 5.94
C GLY A 114 2.83 7.38 4.77
N PHE A 115 4.13 7.30 5.01
CA PHE A 115 5.15 7.48 3.99
C PHE A 115 6.27 6.48 4.23
N ALA A 116 6.91 6.05 3.15
CA ALA A 116 7.98 5.06 3.19
C ALA A 116 9.32 5.71 2.83
N LEU A 117 10.33 5.47 3.64
CA LEU A 117 11.73 5.70 3.30
C LEU A 117 12.36 4.37 2.93
N LEU A 118 13.01 4.31 1.77
CA LEU A 118 13.54 3.08 1.20
C LEU A 118 14.98 3.29 0.70
N ASP A 119 15.91 2.47 1.18
CA ASP A 119 17.20 2.25 0.55
C ASP A 119 17.10 0.97 -0.28
N LYS A 120 17.19 1.10 -1.61
CA LYS A 120 17.07 -0.01 -2.57
C LYS A 120 18.41 -0.24 -3.25
N ARG A 121 18.99 -1.42 -3.01
CA ARG A 121 20.18 -1.91 -3.70
C ARG A 121 19.75 -3.07 -4.59
N LEU A 122 19.66 -2.82 -5.89
CA LEU A 122 19.29 -3.83 -6.88
C LEU A 122 20.48 -4.10 -7.80
N LYS A 123 20.76 -5.38 -8.02
CA LYS A 123 21.58 -5.88 -9.12
C LYS A 123 20.64 -6.61 -10.07
N VAL A 124 20.52 -6.06 -11.28
CA VAL A 124 19.69 -6.54 -12.38
C VAL A 124 20.50 -6.47 -13.65
#